data_AF-A0A7J4IFG3-F1
#
_entry.id   AF-A0A7J4IFG3-F1
#
_cell.length_a   1.000
_cell.length_b   1.000
_cell.length_c   1.000
_cell.angle_alpha   90.00
_cell.angle_beta   90.00
_cell.angle_gamma   90.00
#
_symmetry.space_group_name_H-M   'P 1'
#
loop_
_entity.id
_entity.type
_entity.pdbx_description
1 polymer ?
#
loop_
_entity_poly.entity_id
_entity_poly.type
_entity_poly.pdbx_seq_one_letter_code
_entity_poly.pdbx_strand_id
1 'polypeptide(L)' 'MTQEFVKWFEELTINDVPSVGGKNASLGEMIQNLGKKGVRVPSGFAITAYAYKYMIEKAGIDV' A
#
# COMPACT_ATOMS: atom_id res chain seq x y z
N MET A 1 -13.42 3.79 -2.44
CA MET A 1 -12.32 3.13 -1.70
C MET A 1 -12.61 1.65 -1.69
N THR A 2 -11.70 0.81 -2.19
CA THR A 2 -11.85 -0.64 -2.15
C THR A 2 -11.66 -1.13 -0.71
N GLN A 3 -12.47 -2.10 -0.28
CA GLN A 3 -12.41 -2.69 1.06
C GLN A 3 -11.40 -3.84 1.11
N GLU A 4 -10.15 -3.53 0.78
CA GLU A 4 -9.06 -4.51 0.76
C GLU A 4 -8.18 -4.28 1.98
N PHE A 5 -7.74 -5.34 2.67
CA PHE A 5 -6.84 -5.19 3.81
C PHE A 5 -5.38 -5.08 3.41
N VAL A 6 -5.02 -5.67 2.28
CA VAL A 6 -3.66 -5.78 1.78
C VAL A 6 -3.63 -5.46 0.30
N LYS A 7 -2.56 -4.81 -0.17
CA LYS A 7 -2.21 -4.69 -1.59
C LYS A 7 -0.75 -5.06 -1.83
N TRP A 8 -0.46 -5.80 -2.90
CA TRP A 8 0.91 -6.17 -3.25
C TRP A 8 1.65 -4.99 -3.86
N PHE A 9 2.93 -4.83 -3.55
CA PHE A 9 3.69 -3.67 -4.03
C PHE A 9 3.77 -3.60 -5.56
N GLU A 10 3.79 -4.74 -6.23
CA GLU A 10 3.78 -4.86 -7.69
C GLU A 10 2.53 -4.23 -8.34
N GLU A 11 1.44 -4.10 -7.59
CA GLU A 11 0.15 -3.59 -8.06
C GLU A 11 -0.06 -2.10 -7.68
N LEU A 12 0.84 -1.52 -6.89
CA LEU A 12 0.71 -0.15 -6.38
C LEU A 12 1.19 0.89 -7.38
N THR A 13 0.39 1.93 -7.53
CA THR A 13 0.69 3.12 -8.33
C THR A 13 0.59 4.38 -7.47
N ILE A 14 0.97 5.54 -8.02
CA ILE A 14 0.77 6.83 -7.37
C ILE A 14 -0.71 7.13 -7.04
N ASN A 15 -1.66 6.51 -7.74
CA ASN A 15 -3.09 6.67 -7.46
C ASN A 15 -3.52 5.97 -6.17
N ASP A 16 -2.69 5.08 -5.62
CA ASP A 16 -2.98 4.34 -4.40
C ASP A 16 -2.60 5.09 -3.13
N VAL A 17 -2.02 6.29 -3.23
CA VAL A 17 -1.67 7.13 -2.07
C VAL A 17 -2.81 7.27 -1.04
N PRO A 18 -4.09 7.48 -1.42
CA PRO A 18 -5.18 7.55 -0.44
C PRO A 18 -5.44 6.23 0.31
N SER A 19 -5.05 5.09 -0.26
CA SER A 19 -5.26 3.76 0.33
C SER A 19 -4.05 3.26 1.11
N VAL A 20 -2.82 3.52 0.66
CA VAL A 20 -1.60 2.93 1.26
C VAL A 20 -0.56 3.95 1.71
N GLY A 21 -0.81 5.24 1.48
CA GLY A 21 0.13 6.33 1.78
C GLY A 21 1.25 6.49 0.74
N GLY A 22 1.96 7.63 0.80
CA GLY A 22 2.97 8.02 -0.18
C GLY A 22 4.17 7.09 -0.29
N LYS A 23 4.62 6.50 0.82
CA LYS A 23 5.79 5.61 0.85
C LYS A 23 5.52 4.31 0.09
N ASN A 24 4.38 3.69 0.35
CA ASN A 24 4.00 2.43 -0.29
C ASN A 24 3.70 2.63 -1.78
N ALA A 25 3.00 3.72 -2.13
CA ALA A 25 2.78 4.08 -3.53
C ALA A 25 4.11 4.31 -4.28
N SER A 26 5.07 5.02 -3.66
CA SER A 26 6.40 5.22 -4.24
C SER A 26 7.20 3.93 -4.39
N LEU A 27 7.09 2.97 -3.45
CA LEU A 27 7.69 1.64 -3.58
C LEU A 27 7.15 0.90 -4.81
N GLY A 28 5.84 0.92 -5.04
CA GLY A 28 5.23 0.33 -6.22
C GLY A 28 5.73 0.96 -7.52
N GLU A 29 5.78 2.29 -7.58
CA GLU A 29 6.35 3.02 -8.72
C GLU A 29 7.81 2.64 -8.98
N MET A 30 8.62 2.47 -7.94
CA MET A 30 10.01 2.03 -8.09
C MET A 30 10.12 0.60 -8.60
N ILE A 31 9.30 -0.33 -8.09
CA ILE A 31 9.29 -1.73 -8.54
C ILE A 31 8.90 -1.80 -10.03
N GLN A 32 7.82 -1.12 -10.42
CA GLN A 32 7.31 -1.19 -11.80
C GLN A 32 8.20 -0.48 -12.82
N ASN A 33 8.79 0.67 -12.46
CA ASN A 33 9.52 1.52 -13.40
C ASN A 33 11.03 1.38 -13.33
N LEU A 34 11.60 1.15 -12.13
CA LEU A 34 13.05 1.07 -11.93
C LEU A 34 13.55 -0.38 -11.92
N GLY A 35 12.69 -1.36 -11.61
CA GLY A 35 13.01 -2.79 -11.75
C GLY A 35 13.49 -3.12 -13.18
N LYS A 36 12.83 -2.56 -14.19
CA LYS A 36 13.21 -2.66 -15.61
C LYS A 36 14.57 -2.03 -15.93
N LYS A 37 15.07 -1.14 -15.07
CA LYS A 37 16.35 -0.45 -15.19
C LYS A 37 17.45 -1.08 -14.32
N GLY A 38 17.19 -2.25 -13.73
CA GLY A 38 18.15 -3.00 -12.92
C GLY A 38 18.22 -2.56 -11.45
N VAL A 39 17.37 -1.63 -11.02
CA VAL A 39 17.26 -1.27 -9.59
C VAL A 39 16.49 -2.37 -8.87
N ARG A 40 17.12 -2.97 -7.85
CA ARG A 40 16.48 -4.02 -7.05
C ARG A 40 15.79 -3.40 -5.84
N VAL A 41 14.47 -3.45 -5.84
CA VAL A 41 13.64 -3.07 -4.69
C VAL A 41 13.01 -4.36 -4.12
N PRO A 42 13.10 -4.60 -2.80
CA PRO A 42 12.44 -5.74 -2.18
C PRO A 42 10.93 -5.72 -2.39
N SER A 43 10.36 -6.88 -2.71
CA SER A 43 8.91 -7.09 -2.79
C SER A 43 8.28 -7.19 -1.40
N GLY A 44 6.95 -7.14 -1.34
CA GLY A 44 6.16 -7.18 -0.13
C GLY A 44 4.74 -6.69 -0.37
N PHE A 45 4.07 -6.29 0.71
CA PHE A 45 2.70 -5.80 0.66
C PHE A 45 2.48 -4.64 1.62
N ALA A 46 1.47 -3.82 1.31
CA ALA A 46 1.02 -2.73 2.15
C ALA A 46 -0.28 -3.10 2.87
N ILE A 47 -0.36 -2.81 4.16
CA ILE A 47 -1.63 -2.72 4.88
C ILE A 47 -2.32 -1.43 4.44
N THR A 48 -3.59 -1.51 4.09
CA THR A 48 -4.36 -0.35 3.64
C THR A 48 -4.86 0.49 4.81
N ALA A 49 -5.19 1.75 4.54
CA ALA A 49 -5.90 2.63 5.45
C ALA A 49 -7.27 2.06 5.85
N TYR A 50 -7.90 1.28 4.97
CA TYR A 50 -9.14 0.56 5.30
C TYR A 50 -8.89 -0.51 6.36
N ALA A 51 -7.85 -1.34 6.24
CA ALA A 51 -7.50 -2.32 7.27
C ALA A 51 -7.20 -1.66 8.62
N TYR A 52 -6.49 -0.52 8.61
CA TYR A 52 -6.23 0.23 9.84
C TYR A 52 -7.54 0.69 10.49
N LYS A 53 -8.44 1.35 9.73
CA LYS A 53 -9.75 1.80 10.23
C LYS A 53 -10.59 0.64 10.76
N TYR A 54 -10.68 -0.45 10.00
CA TYR A 54 -11.38 -1.66 10.41
C TYR A 54 -10.85 -2.18 11.75
N MET A 55 -9.53 -2.22 11.95
CA MET A 55 -8.93 -2.67 13.20
C MET A 55 -9.31 -1.75 14.36
N ILE A 56 -9.21 -0.42 14.19
CA ILE A 56 -9.56 0.57 15.21
C ILE A 56 -11.04 0.45 15.63
N GLU A 57 -11.95 0.33 14.65
CA GLU A 57 -13.38 0.10 14.88
C GLU A 57 -13.63 -1.20 15.66
N LYS A 58 -13.01 -2.32 15.24
CA LYS A 58 -13.19 -3.63 15.87
C LYS A 58 -12.54 -3.75 17.24
N ALA A 59 -11.48 -3.00 17.49
CA ALA A 59 -10.84 -2.91 18.79
C ALA A 59 -11.61 -2.00 19.76
N GLY A 60 -12.63 -1.27 19.29
CA GLY A 60 -13.37 -0.30 20.11
C GLY A 60 -12.52 0.90 20.53
N ILE A 61 -11.52 1.27 19.71
CA ILE A 61 -10.60 2.39 19.96
C ILE A 61 -11.08 3.67 19.27
N ASP A 62 -12.02 3.57 18.34
CA ASP A 62 -12.67 4.72 17.71
C ASP A 62 -13.59 5.40 18.76
N VAL A 63 -13.27 6.65 19.13
CA VAL A 63 -13.97 7.44 20.18
C VAL A 63 -14.85 8.49 19.54
#